data_AF-A0A2X3CIZ6-F1
#
_entry.id   AF-A0A2X3CIZ6-F1
#
_cell.length_a   1.000
_cell.length_b   1.000
_cell.length_c   1.000
_cell.angle_alpha   90.00
_cell.angle_beta   90.00
_cell.angle_gamma   90.00
#
_symmetry.space_group_name_H-M   'P 1'
#
loop_
_entity.id
_entity.type
_entity.pdbx_description
1 polymer ?
#
loop_
_entity_poly.entity_id
_entity_poly.type
_entity_poly.pdbx_seq_one_letter_code
_entity_poly.pdbx_strand_id
1 'polypeptide(L)' 'MHFLNMFFFDIYPYIAGSVFLIGSWLRYDYGQYTWRAASSQMLDRKGMNLAVEPVPYRHPGYFRRPLPRHADPALDV' A
#
# COMPACT_ATOMS: atom_id res chain seq x y z
N MET A 1 3.07 -22.91 -20.69
CA MET A 1 3.03 -22.22 -19.37
C MET A 1 4.29 -21.43 -19.03
N HIS A 2 5.44 -21.68 -19.67
CA HIS A 2 6.69 -20.95 -19.38
C HIS A 2 6.64 -19.47 -19.81
N PHE A 3 6.13 -19.17 -21.00
CA PHE A 3 5.98 -17.80 -21.50
C PHE A 3 5.16 -16.90 -20.57
N LEU A 4 4.02 -17.40 -20.05
CA LEU A 4 3.18 -16.62 -19.13
C LEU A 4 3.91 -16.30 -17.82
N ASN A 5 4.69 -17.25 -17.29
CA ASN A 5 5.47 -16.99 -16.08
C ASN A 5 6.54 -15.90 -16.30
N MET A 6 7.29 -16.00 -17.40
CA MET A 6 8.27 -14.98 -17.79
C MET A 6 7.60 -13.61 -17.97
N PHE A 7 6.43 -13.59 -18.61
CA PHE A 7 5.69 -12.34 -18.80
C PHE A 7 5.25 -11.70 -17.46
N PHE A 8 4.62 -12.47 -16.56
CA PHE A 8 4.07 -11.92 -15.32
C PHE A 8 5.11 -11.61 -14.24
N PHE A 9 6.20 -12.38 -14.17
CA PHE A 9 7.18 -12.25 -13.09
C PHE A 9 8.45 -11.53 -13.52
N ASP A 10 8.83 -11.58 -14.80
CA ASP A 10 10.05 -10.91 -15.27
C ASP A 10 9.75 -9.58 -15.96
N ILE A 11 8.66 -9.45 -16.73
CA ILE A 11 8.41 -8.24 -17.55
C ILE A 11 7.39 -7.31 -16.90
N TYR A 12 6.24 -7.86 -16.50
CA TYR A 12 5.12 -7.10 -15.94
C TYR A 12 5.46 -6.24 -14.72
N PRO A 13 6.28 -6.66 -13.73
CA PRO A 13 6.55 -5.81 -12.56
C PRO A 13 7.24 -4.50 -12.93
N TYR A 14 8.11 -4.52 -13.96
CA TYR A 14 8.76 -3.30 -14.43
C TYR A 14 7.80 -2.38 -15.17
N ILE A 15 6.93 -2.92 -16.02
CA ILE A 15 5.90 -2.12 -16.71
C ILE A 15 4.96 -1.49 -15.69
N ALA A 16 4.46 -2.29 -14.74
CA ALA A 16 3.58 -1.81 -13.68
C ALA A 16 4.27 -0.76 -12.80
N GLY A 17 5.53 -0.98 -12.42
CA GLY A 17 6.33 -0.05 -11.63
C GLY A 17 6.58 1.28 -12.37
N SER A 18 6.98 1.24 -13.64
CA SER A 18 7.21 2.43 -14.45
C SER A 18 5.93 3.23 -14.66
N VAL A 19 4.82 2.57 -15.01
CA VAL A 19 3.51 3.23 -15.18
C VAL A 19 3.01 3.79 -13.85
N PHE A 20 3.21 3.10 -12.73
CA PHE A 20 2.87 3.60 -11.41
C PHE A 20 3.65 4.87 -11.07
N LEU A 21 4.98 4.86 -11.19
CA LEU A 21 5.81 6.01 -10.84
C LEU A 21 5.56 7.21 -11.76
N ILE A 22 5.61 7.02 -13.08
CA ILE A 22 5.41 8.10 -14.05
C ILE A 22 3.96 8.58 -14.03
N GLY A 23 3.00 7.67 -13.92
CA GLY A 23 1.57 8.02 -13.84
C GLY A 23 1.23 8.78 -12.56
N SER A 24 1.79 8.37 -11.42
CA SER A 24 1.65 9.11 -10.15
C SER A 24 2.28 10.49 -10.24
N TRP A 25 3.48 10.61 -10.83
CA TRP A 25 4.12 11.92 -11.02
C TRP A 25 3.30 12.81 -11.95
N LEU A 26 2.91 12.32 -13.13
CA LEU A 26 2.11 13.09 -14.08
C LEU A 26 0.78 13.56 -13.45
N ARG A 27 0.10 12.70 -12.68
CA ARG A 27 -1.12 13.09 -11.97
C ARG A 27 -0.85 14.08 -10.84
N TYR A 28 0.31 14.01 -10.20
CA TYR A 28 0.72 14.97 -9.18
C TYR A 28 0.92 16.36 -9.78
N ASP A 29 1.61 16.48 -10.92
CA ASP A 29 1.90 17.78 -11.55
C ASP A 29 0.67 18.40 -12.23
N TYR A 30 -0.15 17.61 -12.91
CA TYR A 30 -1.27 18.13 -13.74
C TYR A 30 -2.66 17.92 -13.13
N GLY A 31 -2.80 17.00 -12.17
CA GLY A 31 -4.08 16.50 -11.67
C GLY A 31 -4.39 16.89 -10.23
N GLN A 32 -3.81 17.96 -9.70
CA GLN A 32 -3.85 18.31 -8.27
C GLN A 32 -5.28 18.37 -7.69
N TYR A 33 -6.26 18.94 -8.43
CA TYR A 33 -7.65 18.96 -7.97
C TYR A 33 -8.26 17.56 -7.85
N THR A 34 -7.80 16.58 -8.62
CA THR A 34 -8.27 15.20 -8.56
C THR A 34 -7.55 14.40 -7.45
N TRP A 35 -6.52 14.96 -6.82
CA TRP A 35 -5.76 14.32 -5.77
C TRP A 35 -6.39 14.57 -4.40
N ARG A 36 -7.44 13.80 -4.10
CA ARG A 36 -8.14 13.87 -2.81
C ARG A 36 -8.56 12.47 -2.37
N ALA A 37 -8.70 12.26 -1.06
CA ALA A 37 -9.12 10.98 -0.48
C ALA A 37 -10.57 10.55 -0.86
N ALA A 38 -11.31 11.42 -1.57
CA ALA A 38 -12.66 11.17 -2.07
C ALA A 38 -13.61 10.56 -1.01
N SER A 39 -13.55 11.08 0.21
CA SER A 39 -14.31 10.52 1.35
C SER A 39 -15.82 10.62 1.14
N SER A 40 -16.52 9.49 1.15
CA SER A 40 -17.99 9.44 1.10
C SER A 40 -18.65 9.59 2.48
N GLN A 41 -17.87 9.83 3.54
CA GLN A 41 -18.34 9.94 4.92
C GLN A 41 -19.40 11.01 5.12
N MET A 42 -19.40 12.06 4.30
CA MET A 42 -20.43 13.09 4.39
C MET A 42 -21.80 12.60 3.89
N LEU A 43 -21.82 11.70 2.89
CA LEU A 43 -23.05 11.20 2.28
C LEU A 43 -23.69 10.06 3.08
N ASP A 44 -22.88 9.17 3.66
CA ASP A 44 -23.34 8.15 4.58
C ASP A 44 -22.33 7.98 5.71
N ARG A 45 -22.79 8.19 6.94
CA ARG A 45 -21.96 8.10 8.15
C ARG A 45 -22.11 6.76 8.85
N LYS A 46 -23.10 5.95 8.48
CA LYS A 46 -23.47 4.75 9.24
C LYS A 46 -22.34 3.71 9.14
N GLY A 47 -21.71 3.39 10.28
CA GLY A 47 -20.64 2.38 10.36
C GLY A 47 -19.25 2.84 9.89
N MET A 48 -19.10 4.03 9.30
CA MET A 48 -17.80 4.51 8.83
C MET A 48 -16.79 4.77 9.95
N ASN A 49 -17.24 5.17 11.13
CA ASN A 49 -16.35 5.39 12.29
C ASN A 49 -15.62 4.10 12.69
N LEU A 50 -16.33 2.97 12.77
CA LEU A 50 -15.72 1.66 13.05
C LEU A 50 -14.81 1.16 11.92
N ALA A 51 -15.04 1.60 10.68
CA ALA A 51 -14.26 1.20 9.52
C ALA A 51 -12.96 1.99 9.36
N VAL A 52 -12.96 3.29 9.72
CA VAL A 52 -11.78 4.18 9.58
C VAL A 52 -10.95 4.28 10.85
N GLU A 53 -11.52 4.01 12.02
CA GLU A 53 -10.82 4.11 13.31
C GLU A 53 -9.74 3.01 13.45
N PRO A 54 -8.49 3.38 13.72
CA PRO A 54 -7.44 2.41 14.03
C PRO A 54 -7.71 1.76 15.39
N VAL A 55 -7.97 0.45 15.39
CA VAL A 55 -8.09 -0.33 16.63
C VAL A 55 -6.69 -0.51 17.25
N PRO A 56 -6.44 -0.06 18.50
CA PRO A 56 -5.10 -0.01 19.11
C PRO A 56 -4.34 -1.35 19.17
N TYR A 57 -5.06 -2.48 19.07
CA TYR A 57 -4.51 -3.84 19.16
C TYR A 57 -4.67 -4.64 17.86
N ARG A 58 -5.19 -4.04 16.79
CA ARG A 58 -5.29 -4.71 15.49
C ARG A 58 -3.92 -4.65 14.84
N HIS A 59 -3.40 -5.82 14.44
CA HIS A 59 -2.07 -5.99 13.84
C HIS A 59 -1.72 -4.84 12.89
N PRO A 60 -0.50 -4.26 12.98
CA PRO A 60 -0.06 -3.29 11.99
C PRO A 60 -0.24 -3.94 10.61
N GLY A 61 -0.97 -3.24 9.74
CA GLY A 61 -1.30 -3.75 8.40
C GLY A 61 -0.06 -4.24 7.68
N TYR A 62 -0.21 -5.11 6.68
CA TYR A 62 0.88 -5.81 5.99
C TYR A 62 2.11 -4.94 5.66
N PHE A 63 1.90 -3.65 5.35
CA PHE A 63 2.97 -2.70 5.05
C PHE A 63 3.78 -2.22 6.28
N ARG A 64 3.19 -2.19 7.47
CA ARG A 64 3.86 -1.79 8.73
C ARG A 64 4.22 -2.97 9.63
N ARG A 65 4.15 -4.21 9.14
CA ARG A 65 4.59 -5.36 9.93
C ARG A 65 6.08 -5.19 10.26
N PRO A 66 6.46 -5.13 11.55
CA PRO A 66 7.86 -5.13 11.93
C PRO A 66 8.49 -6.41 11.37
N LEU A 67 9.64 -6.28 10.70
CA LEU A 67 10.43 -7.45 10.33
C LEU A 67 10.74 -8.25 11.60
N PRO A 68 10.79 -9.60 11.53
CA PRO A 68 11.22 -10.41 12.65
C PRO A 68 12.60 -9.91 13.11
N ARG A 69 12.65 -9.26 14.28
CA ARG A 69 13.92 -8.95 14.91
C ARG A 69 14.48 -10.31 15.30
N HIS A 70 15.46 -10.81 14.56
CA HIS A 70 16.27 -11.92 15.03
C HIS A 70 16.83 -11.47 16.38
N ALA A 71 16.38 -12.10 17.46
CA ALA A 71 16.96 -11.90 18.77
C ALA A 71 18.38 -12.45 18.66
N ASP A 72 19.39 -11.57 18.67
CA ASP A 72 20.77 -12.00 18.80
C ASP A 72 20.95 -12.53 20.24
N PRO A 73 21.14 -13.84 20.45
CA PRO A 73 21.32 -14.41 21.79
C PRO A 73 22.64 -13.97 22.45
N ALA A 74 23.45 -13.16 21.76
CA ALA A 74 24.72 -12.63 22.23
C ALA A 74 24.58 -11.32 23.04
N LEU A 75 23.39 -10.70 23.08
CA LEU A 75 23.16 -9.44 23.80
C LEU A 75 22.34 -9.63 25.10
N ASP A 76 22.04 -10.88 25.50
CA ASP A 76 21.38 -11.25 26.76
C ASP A 76 22.39 -11.75 27.83
N VAL A 77 23.56 -11.11 27.92
CA VAL A 77 24.57 -11.32 29.00
C VAL A 77 24.84 -10.05 29.78
#